data_AF-A0A183HL00-F1
#
_entry.id   AF-A0A183HL00-F1
#
_cell.length_a   1.000
_cell.length_b   1.000
_cell.length_c   1.000
_cell.angle_alpha   90.00
_cell.angle_beta   90.00
_cell.angle_gamma   90.00
#
_symmetry.space_group_name_H-M   'P 1'
#
loop_
_entity.id
_entity.type
_entity.pdbx_description
1 polymer ?
#
loop_
_entity_poly.entity_id
_entity_poly.type
_entity_poly.pdbx_seq_one_letter_code
_entity_poly.pdbx_strand_id
1 'polypeptide(L)'
;MLGIKNLSEILSDRDAIALAMQALLDDVTERWGIKVERVEIKDVRLPIQLQRAMAAEAEATREARAKVIAAEGEQQASHSLQEAALTISKSPAALQLRYLQTLSSVA
;
A
#
# COMPACT_ATOMS: atom_id res chain seq x y z
N MET A 1 29.15 2.21 2.32
CA MET A 1 27.89 2.87 2.77
C MET A 1 26.71 1.93 2.54
N LEU A 2 26.61 0.83 3.30
CA LEU A 2 25.52 -0.14 3.22
C LEU A 2 24.57 -0.07 4.43
N GLY A 3 24.58 1.06 5.15
CA GLY A 3 23.95 1.18 6.48
C GLY A 3 22.56 1.78 6.53
N ILE A 4 21.89 2.09 5.41
CA ILE A 4 20.60 2.80 5.48
C ILE A 4 19.61 2.45 4.35
N LYS A 5 19.73 1.27 3.72
CA LYS A 5 18.55 0.72 3.05
C LYS A 5 17.68 0.11 4.12
N ASN A 6 16.44 0.56 4.22
CA ASN A 6 15.50 0.05 5.22
C ASN A 6 15.43 -1.47 5.05
N LEU A 7 15.57 -2.22 6.14
CA LEU A 7 15.55 -3.69 6.09
C LEU A 7 14.27 -4.25 5.42
N SER A 8 13.18 -3.46 5.45
CA SER A 8 11.96 -3.72 4.69
C SER A 8 12.21 -3.77 3.18
N GLU A 9 13.00 -2.85 2.62
CA GLU A 9 13.37 -2.84 1.20
C GLU A 9 14.22 -4.05 0.85
N ILE A 10 15.13 -4.47 1.74
CA ILE A 10 15.96 -5.68 1.54
C ILE A 10 15.09 -6.94 1.45
N LEU A 11 14.02 -7.02 2.23
CA LEU A 11 13.08 -8.13 2.18
C LEU A 11 12.15 -8.07 0.97
N SER A 12 11.77 -6.88 0.52
CA SER A 12 10.91 -6.68 -0.65
C SER A 12 11.65 -6.84 -1.98
N ASP A 13 12.95 -6.51 -2.03
CA ASP A 13 13.77 -6.47 -3.26
C ASP A 13 14.73 -7.67 -3.37
N ARG A 14 14.28 -8.87 -2.99
CA ARG A 14 15.11 -10.09 -3.05
C ARG A 14 15.75 -10.30 -4.44
N ASP A 15 14.99 -10.03 -5.49
CA ASP A 15 15.46 -10.19 -6.88
C ASP A 15 16.57 -9.20 -7.23
N ALA A 16 16.45 -7.95 -6.79
CA ALA A 16 17.48 -6.92 -7.05
C ALA A 16 18.78 -7.24 -6.31
N ILE A 17 18.68 -7.76 -5.08
CA ILE A 17 19.86 -8.17 -4.30
C ILE A 17 20.51 -9.40 -4.93
N ALA A 18 19.72 -10.40 -5.32
CA ALA A 18 20.22 -11.59 -5.99
C ALA A 18 20.99 -11.23 -7.27
N LEU A 19 20.47 -10.29 -8.07
CA LEU A 19 21.10 -9.83 -9.30
C LEU A 19 22.39 -9.05 -9.04
N ALA A 20 22.41 -8.19 -8.02
CA ALA A 20 23.62 -7.50 -7.59
C ALA A 20 24.69 -8.47 -7.06
N MET A 21 24.31 -9.50 -6.30
CA MET A 21 25.23 -10.53 -5.82
C MET A 21 25.76 -11.41 -6.96
N GLN A 22 24.92 -11.74 -7.95
CA GLN A 22 25.35 -12.47 -9.14
C GLN A 22 26.43 -11.71 -9.88
N ALA A 23 26.22 -10.42 -10.18
CA ALA A 23 27.20 -9.61 -10.88
C ALA A 23 28.54 -9.51 -10.14
N LEU A 24 28.50 -9.34 -8.81
CA LEU A 24 29.70 -9.30 -7.98
C LEU A 24 30.44 -10.64 -7.93
N LEU A 25 29.71 -11.75 -7.84
CA LEU A 25 30.33 -13.07 -7.77
C LEU A 25 30.93 -13.48 -9.12
N ASP A 26 30.22 -13.21 -10.22
CA ASP A 26 30.67 -13.54 -11.58
C ASP A 26 32.00 -12.83 -11.92
N ASP A 27 32.12 -11.54 -11.61
CA ASP A 27 33.36 -10.75 -11.79
C ASP A 27 34.56 -11.34 -11.03
N VAL A 28 34.32 -11.85 -9.82
CA VAL A 28 35.37 -12.46 -8.99
C VAL A 28 35.76 -13.85 -9.51
N THR A 29 34.77 -14.66 -9.91
CA THR A 29 34.95 -16.06 -10.30
C THR A 29 35.38 -16.25 -11.75
N GLU A 30 35.25 -15.24 -12.60
CA GLU A 30 35.71 -15.26 -14.00
C GLU A 30 37.21 -15.55 -14.09
N ARG A 31 38.01 -15.04 -13.15
CA ARG A 31 39.46 -15.33 -13.04
C ARG A 31 39.78 -16.80 -12.78
N TRP A 32 38.80 -17.57 -12.31
CA TRP A 32 38.92 -19.01 -12.07
C TRP A 32 38.26 -19.84 -13.17
N GLY A 33 37.73 -19.20 -14.23
CA GLY A 33 37.02 -19.86 -15.32
C GLY A 33 35.65 -20.41 -14.92
N ILE A 34 35.07 -19.91 -13.83
CA ILE A 34 33.76 -20.33 -13.31
C ILE A 34 32.73 -19.24 -13.62
N LYS A 35 31.67 -19.61 -14.33
CA LYS A 35 30.54 -18.74 -14.65
C LYS A 35 29.40 -18.93 -13.67
N VAL A 36 28.88 -17.85 -13.11
CA VAL A 36 27.75 -17.88 -12.15
C VAL A 36 26.44 -17.66 -12.89
N GLU A 37 25.66 -18.73 -13.08
CA GLU A 37 24.39 -18.65 -13.82
C GLU A 37 23.23 -18.03 -13.02
N ARG A 38 23.14 -18.35 -11.71
CA ARG A 38 22.08 -17.84 -10.84
C ARG A 38 22.51 -17.83 -9.38
N VAL A 39 22.13 -16.76 -8.67
CA VAL A 39 22.25 -16.65 -7.22
C VAL A 39 20.84 -16.54 -6.64
N GLU A 40 20.56 -17.28 -5.57
CA GLU A 40 19.26 -17.28 -4.90
C GLU A 40 19.45 -17.15 -3.39
N ILE A 41 18.68 -16.25 -2.77
CA ILE A 41 18.70 -16.04 -1.33
C ILE A 41 17.76 -17.04 -0.67
N LYS A 42 18.33 -18.07 -0.03
CA LYS A 42 17.57 -19.15 0.61
C LYS A 42 16.86 -18.71 1.88
N ASP A 43 17.61 -18.35 2.93
CA ASP A 43 17.05 -17.99 4.24
C ASP A 43 17.64 -16.68 4.77
N VAL A 44 16.77 -15.72 5.12
CA VAL A 44 17.13 -14.50 5.85
C VAL A 44 16.51 -14.59 7.23
N ARG A 45 17.34 -14.68 8.27
CA ARG A 45 16.88 -14.72 9.66
C ARG A 45 17.04 -13.35 10.29
N LEU A 46 15.93 -12.78 10.75
CA LEU A 46 15.93 -11.53 11.50
C LEU A 46 15.87 -11.79 13.00
N PRO A 47 16.53 -10.99 13.83
CA PRO A 47 16.35 -11.04 15.28
C PRO A 47 14.88 -10.80 15.65
N ILE A 48 14.36 -11.58 16.59
CA ILE A 48 12.95 -11.54 17.02
C ILE A 48 12.51 -10.15 17.51
N GLN A 49 13.41 -9.41 18.15
CA GLN A 49 13.16 -8.04 18.63
C GLN A 49 12.90 -7.08 17.47
N LEU A 50 13.70 -7.18 16.41
CA LEU A 50 13.57 -6.34 15.23
C LEU A 50 12.31 -6.68 14.44
N GLN A 51 11.98 -7.97 14.30
CA GLN A 51 10.75 -8.40 13.63
C GLN A 51 9.51 -7.83 14.33
N ARG A 52 9.48 -7.80 15.66
CA ARG A 52 8.39 -7.20 16.43
C ARG A 52 8.31 -5.69 16.25
N ALA A 53 9.45 -5.00 16.29
CA ALA A 53 9.50 -3.55 16.07
C ALA A 53 9.00 -3.16 14.67
N MET A 54 9.46 -3.88 13.64
CA MET A 54 9.00 -3.67 12.25
C MET A 54 7.51 -3.97 12.08
N ALA A 55 7.00 -5.04 12.71
CA ALA A 55 5.57 -5.35 12.66
C ALA A 55 4.72 -4.23 13.30
N ALA A 56 5.14 -3.73 14.46
CA ALA A 56 4.46 -2.63 15.14
C ALA A 56 4.50 -1.32 14.33
N GLU A 57 5.64 -1.01 13.70
CA GLU A 57 5.78 0.16 12.83
C GLU A 57 4.90 0.05 11.57
N ALA A 58 4.88 -1.13 10.94
CA ALA A 58 4.06 -1.40 9.77
C ALA A 58 2.56 -1.29 10.09
N GLU A 59 2.13 -1.81 11.25
CA GLU A 59 0.75 -1.72 11.72
C GLU A 59 0.36 -0.26 12.00
N ALA A 60 1.18 0.49 12.73
CA ALA A 60 0.93 1.91 13.01
C ALA A 60 0.84 2.74 11.71
N THR A 61 1.71 2.49 10.75
CA THR A 61 1.69 3.16 9.44
C THR A 61 0.43 2.81 8.66
N ARG A 62 0.01 1.54 8.70
CA ARG A 62 -1.21 1.06 8.04
C ARG A 62 -2.46 1.70 8.66
N GLU A 63 -2.55 1.75 9.98
CA GLU A 63 -3.66 2.37 10.70
C GLU A 63 -3.73 3.88 10.44
N ALA A 64 -2.59 4.58 10.46
CA ALA A 64 -2.53 6.00 10.15
C ALA A 64 -3.04 6.28 8.73
N ARG A 65 -2.57 5.52 7.73
CA ARG A 65 -3.06 5.63 6.35
C ARG A 65 -4.55 5.33 6.23
N ALA A 66 -5.04 4.29 6.92
CA ALA A 66 -6.47 3.97 6.91
C ALA A 66 -7.32 5.12 7.45
N LYS A 67 -6.88 5.80 8.51
CA LYS A 67 -7.58 6.97 9.08
C LYS A 67 -7.62 8.15 8.10
N VAL A 68 -6.52 8.43 7.39
CA VAL A 68 -6.49 9.49 6.37
C VAL A 68 -7.48 9.18 5.25
N ILE A 69 -7.44 7.96 4.71
CA ILE A 69 -8.35 7.54 3.63
C ILE A 69 -9.82 7.62 4.08
N ALA A 70 -10.12 7.22 5.32
CA ALA A 70 -11.47 7.32 5.86
C ALA A 70 -11.94 8.78 5.97
N ALA A 71 -11.09 9.67 6.48
CA ALA A 71 -11.39 11.09 6.60
C ALA A 71 -11.59 11.76 5.23
N GLU A 72 -10.74 11.45 4.26
CA GLU A 72 -10.88 11.93 2.87
C GLU A 72 -12.18 11.41 2.24
N GLY A 73 -12.50 10.14 2.45
CA GLY A 73 -13.76 9.54 1.99
C GLY A 73 -15.00 10.20 2.60
N GLU A 74 -14.96 10.51 3.90
CA GLU A 74 -16.04 11.20 4.60
C GLU A 74 -16.21 12.65 4.11
N GLN A 75 -15.11 13.36 3.89
CA GLN A 75 -15.14 14.71 3.32
C GLN A 75 -15.76 14.69 1.92
N GLN A 76 -15.32 13.77 1.06
CA GLN A 76 -15.84 13.66 -0.31
C GLN A 76 -17.34 13.32 -0.31
N ALA A 77 -17.76 12.38 0.55
CA ALA A 77 -19.17 12.03 0.70
C ALA A 77 -20.01 13.21 1.18
N SER A 78 -19.51 13.99 2.15
CA SER A 78 -20.19 15.18 2.68
C SER A 78 -20.37 16.25 1.60
N HIS A 79 -19.34 16.47 0.79
CA HIS A 79 -19.40 17.42 -0.33
C HIS A 79 -20.45 16.99 -1.37
N SER A 80 -20.43 15.73 -1.80
CA SER A 80 -21.42 15.23 -2.76
C SER A 80 -22.86 15.29 -2.21
N LEU A 81 -23.06 15.03 -0.91
CA LEU A 81 -24.36 15.18 -0.27
C LEU A 81 -24.82 16.64 -0.22
N GLN A 82 -23.91 17.58 0.06
CA GLN A 82 -24.20 19.02 0.04
C GLN A 82 -24.62 19.48 -1.36
N GLU A 83 -23.88 19.08 -2.40
CA GLU A 83 -24.22 19.40 -3.79
C GLU A 83 -25.60 18.85 -4.19
N ALA A 84 -25.89 17.61 -3.80
CA ALA A 84 -27.20 17.00 -4.02
C ALA A 84 -28.30 17.79 -3.30
N ALA A 85 -28.09 18.18 -2.04
CA ALA A 85 -29.06 18.96 -1.26
C ALA A 85 -29.31 20.34 -1.88
N LEU A 86 -28.26 21.04 -2.34
CA LEU A 86 -28.37 22.32 -3.03
C LEU A 86 -29.15 22.19 -4.34
N THR A 87 -28.90 21.13 -5.10
CA THR A 87 -29.59 20.86 -6.36
C THR A 87 -31.07 20.58 -6.13
N ILE A 88 -31.40 19.81 -5.08
CA ILE A 88 -32.77 19.53 -4.67
C ILE A 88 -33.48 20.81 -4.20
N SER A 89 -32.79 21.66 -3.43
CA SER A 89 -33.36 22.92 -2.93
C SER A 89 -33.74 23.88 -4.07
N LYS A 90 -32.99 23.88 -5.18
CA LYS A 90 -33.30 24.69 -6.37
C LYS A 90 -34.58 24.24 -7.09
N SER A 91 -35.04 23.01 -6.91
CA SER A 91 -36.23 22.47 -7.58
C SER A 91 -37.20 21.84 -6.57
N PRO A 92 -38.24 22.57 -6.12
CA PRO A 92 -39.18 22.08 -5.11
C PRO A 92 -39.86 20.74 -5.47
N ALA A 93 -40.06 20.47 -6.77
CA ALA A 93 -40.63 19.21 -7.25
C ALA A 93 -39.70 17.99 -7.06
N ALA A 94 -38.39 18.21 -6.88
CA ALA A 94 -37.40 17.13 -6.73
C ALA A 94 -37.60 16.34 -5.42
N LEU A 95 -37.95 17.00 -4.32
CA LEU A 95 -38.28 16.31 -3.06
C LEU A 95 -39.51 15.42 -3.20
N GLN A 96 -40.52 15.91 -3.93
CA GLN A 96 -41.78 15.21 -4.13
C GLN A 96 -41.61 13.98 -5.02
N LEU A 97 -40.79 14.09 -6.09
CA LEU A 97 -40.38 12.94 -6.90
C LEU A 97 -39.58 11.91 -6.09
N ARG A 98 -38.64 12.37 -5.25
CA ARG A 98 -37.86 11.47 -4.38
C ARG A 98 -38.74 10.74 -3.38
N TYR A 99 -39.73 11.43 -2.80
CA TYR A 99 -40.74 10.81 -1.93
C TYR A 99 -41.55 9.72 -2.66
N LEU A 100 -42.04 10.00 -3.86
CA LEU A 100 -42.76 9.01 -4.68
C LEU A 100 -41.86 7.80 -5.04
N GLN A 101 -40.59 8.02 -5.36
CA GLN A 101 -39.63 6.94 -5.60
C GLN A 101 -39.42 6.08 -4.35
N THR A 102 -39.29 6.66 -3.16
CA THR A 102 -39.13 5.90 -1.92
C THR A 102 -40.35 5.05 -1.59
N LEU A 103 -41.56 5.52 -1.91
CA LEU A 103 -42.79 4.74 -1.75
C LEU A 103 -42.82 3.55 -2.73
N SER A 104 -42.35 3.74 -3.96
CA SER A 104 -42.23 2.67 -4.95
C SER A 104 -41.16 1.63 -4.62
N SER A 105 -40.11 1.98 -3.86
CA SER A 105 -39.02 1.04 -3.54
C SER A 105 -39.30 0.18 -2.31
N VAL A 106 -40.28 0.56 -1.49
CA VAL A 106 -40.65 -0.14 -0.24
C VAL A 106 -41.87 -1.06 -0.43
N ALA A 107 -42.62 -0.91 -1.52
CA ALA A 107 -43.73 -1.78 -1.94
C ALA A 107 -43.23 -2.90 -2.86
#